data_AF-A0A6G3S232-F1
#
_entry.id   AF-A0A6G3S232-F1
#
_cell.length_a   1.000
_cell.length_b   1.000
_cell.length_c   1.000
_cell.angle_alpha   90.00
_cell.angle_beta   90.00
_cell.angle_gamma   90.00
#
_symmetry.space_group_name_H-M   'P 1'
#
loop_
_entity.id
_entity.type
_entity.pdbx_description
1 polymer ?
#
loop_
_entity_poly.entity_id
_entity_poly.type
_entity_poly.pdbx_seq_one_letter_code
_entity_poly.pdbx_strand_id
1 'polypeptide(L)'
;MGSTVRRERVVRMSVEQPLWRALMGYRVLTMLYAIGLFASSYEVYDRPWVGIAFYAVLAGWTVATLPQVSGARRCTKRFLTADLTVAVTGILLSPVADHERAVTGGSTLPSIWTAGAVLAWALKGGWRWAATASLFIGVANVVQRGDLSRSTLHNVLLVCIASIAIGYVVEVARASERTLARALEIEAATRERERLARDIHDSVLQVLAMVQRRGTALGGEAAELGRMAGEQEVALRTLVAGGLAP
;
A
#
# COMPACT_ATOMS: atom_id res chain seq x y z
N MET A 1 5.34 -16.66 -34.34
CA MET A 1 4.97 -17.17 -32.99
C MET A 1 5.85 -16.48 -31.94
N GLY A 2 5.63 -15.19 -31.65
CA GLY A 2 6.58 -14.41 -30.84
C GLY A 2 6.14 -13.03 -30.35
N SER A 3 4.84 -12.76 -30.23
CA SER A 3 4.33 -11.42 -29.87
C SER A 3 3.47 -11.36 -28.60
N THR A 4 3.29 -12.46 -27.87
CA THR A 4 2.31 -12.55 -26.78
C THR A 4 2.87 -12.46 -25.35
N VAL A 5 4.19 -12.35 -25.15
CA VAL A 5 4.81 -12.35 -23.80
C VAL A 5 5.00 -10.94 -23.22
N ARG A 6 4.80 -9.88 -24.02
CA ARG A 6 4.77 -8.49 -23.51
C ARG A 6 3.36 -8.09 -23.03
N ARG A 7 2.62 -9.03 -22.46
CA ARG A 7 1.47 -8.72 -21.61
C ARG A 7 1.99 -7.94 -20.42
N GLU A 8 1.78 -6.64 -20.46
CA GLU A 8 1.21 -5.94 -19.32
C GLU A 8 1.85 -6.33 -17.98
N ARG A 9 3.11 -5.91 -17.80
CA ARG A 9 3.44 -5.28 -16.51
C ARG A 9 2.59 -4.01 -16.40
N VAL A 10 1.27 -4.19 -16.25
CA VAL A 10 0.47 -3.26 -15.45
C VAL A 10 1.21 -3.29 -14.14
N VAL A 11 2.00 -2.25 -13.94
CA VAL A 11 2.58 -1.96 -12.66
C VAL A 11 1.35 -1.84 -11.77
N ARG A 12 0.98 -2.94 -11.10
CA ARG A 12 0.24 -2.89 -9.84
C ARG A 12 1.18 -2.13 -8.92
N MET A 13 1.26 -0.81 -9.09
CA MET A 13 1.73 0.07 -8.05
C MET A 13 0.67 -0.07 -6.98
N SER A 14 0.82 -1.11 -6.17
CA SER A 14 0.23 -1.10 -4.86
C SER A 14 0.75 0.18 -4.24
N VAL A 15 -0.16 1.13 -3.99
CA VAL A 15 0.09 2.44 -3.38
C VAL A 15 0.86 2.28 -2.07
N GLU A 16 0.79 1.10 -1.45
CA GLU A 16 1.62 0.71 -0.32
C GLU A 16 3.12 0.75 -0.61
N GLN A 17 3.58 0.32 -1.79
CA GLN A 17 5.01 0.18 -2.07
C GLN A 17 5.75 1.54 -2.08
N PRO A 18 5.23 2.62 -2.71
CA PRO A 18 5.77 3.97 -2.54
C PRO A 18 5.77 4.42 -1.07
N LEU A 19 4.71 4.14 -0.31
CA LEU A 19 4.62 4.53 1.11
C LEU A 19 5.68 3.82 1.97
N TRP A 20 5.90 2.53 1.74
CA TRP A 20 6.97 1.77 2.41
C TRP A 20 8.37 2.28 2.04
N ARG A 21 8.59 2.70 0.78
CA ARG A 21 9.85 3.35 0.37
C ARG A 21 10.06 4.72 1.01
N ALA A 22 8.99 5.52 1.14
CA ALA A 22 9.05 6.79 1.84
C ALA A 22 9.41 6.59 3.32
N LEU A 23 8.80 5.60 3.98
CA LEU A 23 9.12 5.22 5.36
C LEU A 23 10.59 4.80 5.49
N MET A 24 11.10 4.01 4.56
CA MET A 24 12.52 3.64 4.50
C MET A 24 13.44 4.86 4.46
N GLY A 25 13.18 5.81 3.55
CA GLY A 25 13.96 7.04 3.46
C GLY A 25 13.86 7.88 4.73
N TYR A 26 12.66 8.00 5.29
CA TYR A 26 12.41 8.70 6.56
C TYR A 26 13.23 8.12 7.71
N ARG A 27 13.32 6.79 7.83
CA ARG A 27 14.09 6.13 8.90
C ARG A 27 15.59 6.40 8.81
N VAL A 28 16.15 6.34 7.60
CA VAL A 28 17.56 6.64 7.38
C VAL A 28 17.85 8.11 7.68
N LEU A 29 17.00 9.01 7.19
CA LEU A 29 17.16 10.45 7.40
C LEU A 29 17.07 10.84 8.89
N THR A 30 16.08 10.32 9.60
CA THR A 30 15.88 10.59 11.03
C THR A 30 16.96 9.95 11.90
N MET A 31 17.49 8.78 11.51
CA MET A 31 18.65 8.19 12.16
C MET A 31 19.89 9.07 12.02
N LEU A 32 20.20 9.54 10.80
CA LEU A 32 21.32 10.44 10.56
C LEU A 32 21.16 11.76 11.32
N TYR A 33 19.95 12.31 11.37
CA TYR A 33 19.63 13.49 12.16
C TYR A 33 19.88 13.27 13.66
N ALA A 34 19.42 12.13 14.21
CA ALA A 34 19.63 11.81 15.62
C ALA A 34 21.11 11.64 15.98
N ILE A 35 21.89 10.98 15.10
CA ILE A 35 23.35 10.87 15.24
C ILE A 35 24.01 12.25 15.16
N GLY A 36 23.57 13.12 14.23
CA GLY A 36 24.09 14.48 14.11
C GLY A 36 23.81 15.35 15.33
N LEU A 37 22.60 15.24 15.90
CA LEU A 37 22.21 15.93 17.14
C LEU A 37 23.06 15.47 18.34
N PHE A 38 23.36 14.17 18.41
CA PHE A 38 24.23 13.63 19.43
C PHE A 38 25.68 14.10 19.25
N ALA A 39 26.21 14.06 18.03
CA ALA A 39 27.57 14.51 17.73
C ALA A 39 27.77 16.00 18.04
N SER A 40 26.78 16.86 17.73
CA SER A 40 26.86 18.30 18.03
C SER A 40 26.74 18.63 19.52
N SER A 41 26.17 17.72 20.31
CA SER A 41 25.98 17.90 21.75
C SER A 41 26.89 17.00 22.59
N TYR A 42 27.88 16.36 21.97
CA TYR A 42 28.68 15.29 22.59
C TYR A 42 29.37 15.73 23.89
N GLU A 43 29.81 16.99 23.95
CA GLU A 43 30.51 17.57 25.11
C GLU A 43 29.59 17.93 26.27
N VAL A 44 28.27 17.94 26.05
CA VAL A 44 27.26 18.34 27.06
C VAL A 44 26.67 17.13 27.79
N TYR A 45 26.90 15.91 27.29
CA TYR A 45 26.38 14.69 27.90
C TYR A 45 27.20 14.26 29.13
N ASP A 46 26.54 14.09 30.28
CA ASP A 46 27.15 13.54 31.49
C ASP A 46 27.73 12.13 31.29
N ARG A 47 27.07 11.31 30.45
CA ARG A 47 27.45 9.92 30.17
C ARG A 47 27.41 9.60 28.67
N PRO A 48 28.40 10.07 27.89
CA PRO A 48 28.38 9.95 26.43
C PRO A 48 28.44 8.49 25.94
N TRP A 49 29.06 7.58 26.71
CA TRP A 49 29.14 6.15 26.38
C TRP A 49 27.77 5.46 26.24
N VAL A 50 26.78 5.88 27.04
CA VAL A 50 25.42 5.34 26.98
C VAL A 50 24.73 5.76 25.67
N GLY A 51 24.93 7.02 25.27
CA GLY A 51 24.47 7.54 23.98
C GLY A 51 25.12 6.81 22.81
N ILE A 52 26.46 6.65 22.83
CA ILE A 52 27.20 5.94 21.79
C ILE A 52 26.69 4.50 21.63
N ALA A 53 26.54 3.77 22.73
CA ALA A 53 26.03 2.40 22.70
C ALA A 53 24.61 2.34 22.11
N PHE A 54 23.73 3.27 22.51
CA PHE A 54 22.38 3.34 21.96
C PHE A 54 22.37 3.65 20.45
N TYR A 55 23.14 4.63 19.98
CA TYR A 55 23.20 4.97 18.56
C TYR A 55 23.85 3.88 17.71
N ALA A 56 24.85 3.15 18.24
CA ALA A 56 25.41 1.98 17.57
C ALA A 56 24.35 0.87 17.40
N VAL A 57 23.56 0.60 18.45
CA VAL A 57 22.44 -0.33 18.38
C VAL A 57 21.36 0.17 17.42
N LEU A 58 21.01 1.46 17.46
CA LEU A 58 20.00 2.07 16.60
C LEU A 58 20.41 2.03 15.13
N ALA A 59 21.69 2.26 14.84
CA ALA A 59 22.25 2.17 13.49
C ALA A 59 22.25 0.73 12.98
N GLY A 60 22.77 -0.20 13.79
CA GLY A 60 22.74 -1.63 13.47
C GLY A 60 21.33 -2.15 13.26
N TRP A 61 20.40 -1.76 14.14
CA TRP A 61 18.97 -2.06 14.02
C TRP A 61 18.42 -1.50 12.72
N THR A 62 18.56 -0.19 12.47
CA THR A 62 18.01 0.48 11.28
C THR A 62 18.52 -0.21 10.01
N VAL A 63 19.82 -0.48 9.88
CA VAL A 63 20.41 -1.20 8.74
C VAL A 63 19.86 -2.63 8.61
N ALA A 64 19.79 -3.40 9.70
CA ALA A 64 19.25 -4.76 9.70
C ALA A 64 17.75 -4.80 9.37
N THR A 65 17.03 -3.71 9.66
CA THR A 65 15.60 -3.60 9.41
C THR A 65 15.26 -3.13 7.98
N LEU A 66 16.22 -2.55 7.24
CA LEU A 66 16.02 -2.05 5.88
C LEU A 66 15.37 -3.07 4.93
N PRO A 67 15.77 -4.36 4.90
CA PRO A 67 15.14 -5.35 4.04
C PRO A 67 13.69 -5.67 4.46
N GLN A 68 13.37 -5.58 5.75
CA GLN A 68 12.04 -5.91 6.28
C GLN A 68 11.01 -4.81 6.04
N VAL A 69 11.46 -3.55 6.01
CA VAL A 69 10.61 -2.37 5.76
C VAL A 69 10.50 -2.08 4.24
N SER A 70 11.19 -2.85 3.39
CA SER A 70 11.08 -2.76 1.92
C SER A 70 9.74 -3.22 1.34
N GLY A 71 8.87 -3.84 2.13
CA GLY A 71 7.52 -4.19 1.68
C GLY A 71 6.62 -4.81 2.75
N ALA A 72 5.31 -4.60 2.60
CA ALA A 72 4.27 -5.03 3.53
C ALA A 72 4.35 -6.52 3.91
N ARG A 73 4.79 -7.38 2.97
CA ARG A 73 4.83 -8.84 3.12
C ARG A 73 5.95 -9.33 4.05
N ARG A 74 7.03 -8.56 4.20
CA ARG A 74 8.18 -8.91 5.06
C ARG A 74 8.08 -8.26 6.44
N CYS A 75 7.31 -7.18 6.55
CA CYS A 75 7.09 -6.50 7.80
C CYS A 75 6.15 -7.36 8.67
N THR A 76 6.67 -8.18 9.59
CA THR A 76 5.87 -9.03 10.50
C THR A 76 5.37 -8.24 11.71
N LYS A 77 4.31 -8.70 12.40
CA LYS A 77 3.82 -7.99 13.60
C LYS A 77 4.89 -8.00 14.72
N ARG A 78 5.67 -9.08 14.81
CA ARG A 78 6.81 -9.22 15.72
C ARG A 78 7.90 -8.18 15.48
N PHE A 79 8.18 -7.90 14.21
CA PHE A 79 9.12 -6.84 13.84
C PHE A 79 8.65 -5.46 14.30
N LEU A 80 7.39 -5.12 14.07
CA LEU A 80 6.80 -3.84 14.48
C LEU A 80 6.75 -3.65 16.00
N THR A 81 6.48 -4.72 16.75
CA THR A 81 6.57 -4.68 18.21
C THR A 81 8.02 -4.48 18.64
N ALA A 82 8.98 -5.18 18.05
CA ALA A 82 10.40 -5.01 18.37
C ALA A 82 10.88 -3.58 18.06
N ASP A 83 10.44 -3.03 16.93
CA ASP A 83 10.77 -1.68 16.52
C ASP A 83 10.23 -0.61 17.49
N LEU A 84 8.97 -0.77 17.90
CA LEU A 84 8.35 0.08 18.92
C LEU A 84 9.07 -0.07 20.27
N THR A 85 9.49 -1.27 20.64
CA THR A 85 10.25 -1.47 21.89
C THR A 85 11.62 -0.79 21.85
N VAL A 86 12.31 -0.76 20.70
CA VAL A 86 13.58 -0.03 20.56
C VAL A 86 13.33 1.48 20.75
N ALA A 87 12.26 2.01 20.15
CA ALA A 87 11.88 3.42 20.33
C ALA A 87 11.57 3.74 21.80
N VAL A 88 10.75 2.93 22.46
CA VAL A 88 10.39 3.10 23.88
C VAL A 88 11.61 2.96 24.78
N THR A 89 12.46 1.97 24.53
CA THR A 89 13.70 1.75 25.30
C THR A 89 14.62 2.96 25.20
N GLY A 90 14.80 3.53 24.00
CA GLY A 90 15.62 4.73 23.84
C GLY A 90 15.06 5.96 24.54
N ILE A 91 13.73 6.13 24.58
CA ILE A 91 13.07 7.17 25.38
C ILE A 91 13.42 6.95 26.86
N LEU A 92 13.18 5.76 27.40
CA LEU A 92 13.44 5.46 28.82
C LEU A 92 14.92 5.51 29.20
N LEU A 93 15.84 5.29 28.25
CA LEU A 93 17.28 5.41 28.46
C LEU A 93 17.79 6.86 28.42
N SER A 94 17.02 7.80 27.88
CA SER A 94 17.50 9.19 27.73
C SER A 94 17.83 9.88 29.07
N PRO A 95 17.04 9.72 30.15
CA PRO A 95 17.37 10.28 31.47
C PRO A 95 18.64 9.71 32.10
N VAL A 96 19.06 8.51 31.67
CA VAL A 96 20.28 7.85 32.15
C VAL A 96 21.52 8.36 31.44
N ALA A 97 21.37 8.80 30.18
CA ALA A 97 22.45 9.41 29.40
C ALA A 97 22.65 10.89 29.75
N ASP A 98 21.57 11.59 30.05
CA ASP A 98 21.58 13.02 30.40
C ASP A 98 20.36 13.38 31.27
N HIS A 99 20.62 13.61 32.55
CA HIS A 99 19.56 13.92 33.51
C HIS A 99 19.07 15.36 33.35
N GLU A 100 19.97 16.32 33.09
CA GLU A 100 19.60 17.74 32.93
C GLU A 100 18.75 17.97 31.69
N ARG A 101 19.08 17.36 30.55
CA ARG A 101 18.23 17.48 29.34
C ARG A 101 16.87 16.81 29.50
N ALA A 102 16.79 15.71 30.26
CA ALA A 102 15.50 15.08 30.55
C ALA A 102 14.60 16.00 31.39
N VAL A 103 15.17 16.70 32.37
CA VAL A 103 14.44 17.62 33.27
C VAL A 103 14.12 18.96 32.60
N THR A 104 15.02 19.52 31.79
CA THR A 104 14.82 20.80 31.07
C THR A 104 13.96 20.68 29.81
N GLY A 105 13.59 19.46 29.44
CA GLY A 105 12.69 19.19 28.32
C GLY A 105 13.37 19.17 26.95
N GLY A 106 14.66 18.84 26.91
CA GLY A 106 15.40 18.58 25.67
C GLY A 106 14.85 17.41 24.85
N SER A 107 15.35 17.26 23.62
CA SER A 107 14.97 16.16 22.74
C SER A 107 15.41 14.81 23.31
N THR A 108 14.58 13.79 23.20
CA THR A 108 14.92 12.41 23.62
C THR A 108 15.99 11.81 22.69
N LEU A 109 16.73 10.81 23.17
CA LEU A 109 17.81 10.16 22.37
C LEU A 109 17.32 9.70 20.98
N PRO A 110 16.14 9.04 20.84
CA PRO A 110 15.64 8.67 19.53
C PRO A 110 15.05 9.86 18.76
N SER A 111 14.66 10.94 19.45
CA SER A 111 14.11 12.15 18.86
C SER A 111 12.95 11.80 17.89
N ILE A 112 12.99 12.38 16.69
CA ILE A 112 11.99 12.21 15.63
C ILE A 112 11.96 10.77 15.07
N TRP A 113 12.99 9.95 15.26
CA TRP A 113 13.02 8.56 14.77
C TRP A 113 11.87 7.72 15.32
N THR A 114 11.38 8.03 16.53
CA THR A 114 10.22 7.38 17.16
C THR A 114 8.96 7.45 16.32
N ALA A 115 8.73 8.54 15.59
CA ALA A 115 7.59 8.67 14.69
C ALA A 115 7.67 7.67 13.53
N GLY A 116 8.87 7.21 13.14
CA GLY A 116 9.05 6.16 12.14
C GLY A 116 8.43 4.82 12.58
N ALA A 117 8.59 4.46 13.86
CA ALA A 117 7.99 3.24 14.41
C ALA A 117 6.45 3.32 14.44
N VAL A 118 5.90 4.49 14.77
CA VAL A 118 4.44 4.73 14.73
C VAL A 118 3.91 4.69 13.30
N LEU A 119 4.60 5.35 12.36
CA LEU A 119 4.25 5.33 10.95
C LEU A 119 4.26 3.91 10.40
N ALA A 120 5.22 3.07 10.79
CA ALA A 120 5.23 1.67 10.40
C ALA A 120 3.96 0.92 10.84
N TRP A 121 3.46 1.19 12.06
CA TRP A 121 2.19 0.66 12.56
C TRP A 121 0.98 1.24 11.81
N ALA A 122 1.02 2.53 11.47
CA ALA A 122 -0.02 3.18 10.68
C ALA A 122 -0.12 2.59 9.27
N LEU A 123 1.02 2.43 8.58
CA LEU A 123 1.09 1.88 7.24
C LEU A 123 0.62 0.43 7.21
N LYS A 124 0.98 -0.38 8.22
CA LYS A 124 0.58 -1.80 8.22
C LYS A 124 -0.83 -2.01 8.75
N GLY A 125 -1.12 -1.49 9.93
CA GLY A 125 -2.35 -1.78 10.68
C GLY A 125 -3.48 -0.79 10.44
N GLY A 126 -3.20 0.39 9.88
CA GLY A 126 -4.18 1.47 9.76
C GLY A 126 -4.30 2.32 11.04
N TRP A 127 -5.36 3.12 11.14
CA TRP A 127 -5.45 4.19 12.14
C TRP A 127 -5.57 3.66 13.57
N ARG A 128 -6.26 2.54 13.78
CA ARG A 128 -6.44 1.93 15.12
C ARG A 128 -5.11 1.53 15.74
N TRP A 129 -4.23 0.94 14.94
CA TRP A 129 -2.91 0.54 15.41
C TRP A 129 -1.94 1.70 15.52
N ALA A 130 -2.07 2.72 14.66
CA ALA A 130 -1.35 3.98 14.80
C ALA A 130 -1.67 4.66 16.13
N ALA A 131 -2.95 4.72 16.51
CA ALA A 131 -3.40 5.28 17.78
C ALA A 131 -2.78 4.54 18.97
N THR A 132 -2.80 3.21 18.95
CA THR A 132 -2.19 2.39 20.01
C THR A 132 -0.68 2.63 20.11
N ALA A 133 0.04 2.63 18.98
CA ALA A 133 1.49 2.87 18.99
C ALA A 133 1.83 4.28 19.51
N SER A 134 1.09 5.30 19.07
CA SER A 134 1.23 6.68 19.56
C SER A 134 0.95 6.80 21.05
N LEU A 135 -0.03 6.07 21.57
CA LEU A 135 -0.32 6.04 23.01
C LEU A 135 0.85 5.46 23.80
N PHE A 136 1.46 4.35 23.34
CA PHE A 136 2.64 3.78 23.98
C PHE A 136 3.81 4.76 24.02
N ILE A 137 4.07 5.46 22.92
CA ILE A 137 5.12 6.49 22.87
C ILE A 137 4.76 7.66 23.79
N GLY A 138 3.49 8.07 23.83
CA GLY A 138 3.02 9.11 24.73
C GLY A 138 3.24 8.77 26.20
N VAL A 139 2.84 7.56 26.62
CA VAL A 139 3.07 7.06 27.97
C VAL A 139 4.57 7.00 28.28
N ALA A 140 5.40 6.49 27.36
CA ALA A 140 6.84 6.45 27.55
C ALA A 140 7.45 7.84 27.75
N ASN A 141 7.00 8.86 27.00
CA ASN A 141 7.46 10.24 27.18
C ASN A 141 7.01 10.84 28.51
N VAL A 142 5.77 10.57 28.94
CA VAL A 142 5.26 11.05 30.24
C VAL A 142 6.03 10.40 31.40
N VAL A 143 6.26 9.09 31.34
CA VAL A 143 7.03 8.36 32.35
C VAL A 143 8.47 8.86 32.42
N GLN A 144 9.08 9.10 31.26
CA GLN A 144 10.44 9.64 31.17
C GLN A 144 10.56 11.03 31.81
N ARG A 145 9.59 11.92 31.56
CA ARG A 145 9.60 13.29 32.08
C ARG A 145 9.22 13.38 33.56
N GLY A 146 8.42 12.43 34.04
CA GLY A 146 7.88 12.48 35.41
C GLY A 146 6.85 13.59 35.64
N ASP A 147 6.57 14.42 34.63
CA ASP A 147 5.61 15.52 34.68
C ASP A 147 4.67 15.55 33.45
N LEU A 148 3.42 15.97 33.68
CA LEU A 148 2.49 16.29 32.60
C LEU A 148 2.63 17.77 32.21
N SER A 149 3.78 18.14 31.68
CA SER A 149 3.96 19.47 31.09
C SER A 149 3.08 19.66 29.85
N ARG A 150 2.58 20.89 29.65
CA ARG A 150 1.79 21.29 28.47
C ARG A 150 2.54 21.01 27.16
N SER A 151 3.87 21.15 27.17
CA SER A 151 4.73 20.89 26.01
C SER A 151 4.78 19.40 25.67
N THR A 152 4.86 18.51 26.67
CA THR A 152 4.83 17.05 26.50
C THR A 152 3.50 16.63 25.89
N LEU A 153 2.39 17.11 26.46
CA LEU A 153 1.04 16.82 25.97
C LEU A 153 0.86 17.28 24.53
N HIS A 154 1.31 18.50 24.19
CA HIS A 154 1.22 19.01 22.83
C HIS A 154 2.00 18.15 21.83
N ASN A 155 3.25 17.78 22.14
CA ASN A 155 4.07 16.94 21.25
C ASN A 155 3.48 15.54 21.08
N VAL A 156 3.01 14.92 22.17
CA VAL A 156 2.34 13.61 22.12
C VAL A 156 1.06 13.67 21.29
N LEU A 157 0.25 14.72 21.48
CA LEU A 157 -0.96 14.94 20.70
C LEU A 157 -0.67 15.15 19.21
N LEU A 158 0.36 15.93 18.86
CA LEU A 158 0.76 16.13 17.46
C LEU A 158 1.13 14.81 16.78
N VAL A 159 1.96 13.98 17.43
CA VAL A 159 2.34 12.66 16.89
C VAL A 159 1.11 11.75 16.79
N CYS A 160 0.25 11.75 17.81
CA CYS A 160 -0.97 10.97 17.83
C CYS A 160 -1.89 11.33 16.65
N ILE A 161 -2.24 12.62 16.51
CA ILE A 161 -3.12 13.11 15.45
C ILE A 161 -2.51 12.84 14.07
N ALA A 162 -1.23 13.17 13.87
CA ALA A 162 -0.55 12.96 12.59
C ALA A 162 -0.53 11.47 12.20
N SER A 163 -0.23 10.58 13.15
CA SER A 163 -0.19 9.14 12.90
C SER A 163 -1.57 8.55 12.57
N ILE A 164 -2.62 8.99 13.26
CA ILE A 164 -4.00 8.56 13.02
C ILE A 164 -4.46 9.04 11.65
N ALA A 165 -4.19 10.31 11.31
CA ALA A 165 -4.52 10.88 10.01
C ALA A 165 -3.84 10.11 8.87
N ILE A 166 -2.54 9.81 9.00
CA ILE A 166 -1.81 9.01 8.01
C ILE A 166 -2.39 7.59 7.94
N GLY A 167 -2.66 6.96 9.08
CA GLY A 167 -3.28 5.63 9.13
C GLY A 167 -4.65 5.60 8.42
N TYR A 168 -5.45 6.66 8.59
CA TYR A 168 -6.74 6.81 7.92
C TYR A 168 -6.59 6.99 6.40
N VAL A 169 -5.67 7.86 5.95
CA VAL A 169 -5.37 8.05 4.52
C VAL A 169 -4.93 6.73 3.87
N VAL A 170 -4.12 5.93 4.56
CA VAL A 170 -3.71 4.59 4.09
C VAL A 170 -4.91 3.65 3.97
N GLU A 171 -5.83 3.64 4.94
CA GLU A 171 -7.04 2.83 4.86
C GLU A 171 -7.95 3.24 3.70
N VAL A 172 -8.15 4.54 3.50
CA VAL A 172 -8.92 5.09 2.37
C VAL A 172 -8.28 4.73 1.04
N ALA A 173 -6.95 4.86 0.92
CA ALA A 173 -6.22 4.47 -0.28
C ALA A 173 -6.40 2.97 -0.59
N ARG A 174 -6.28 2.10 0.42
CA ARG A 174 -6.53 0.65 0.29
C ARG A 174 -7.95 0.33 -0.13
N ALA A 175 -8.95 1.06 0.39
CA ALA A 175 -10.34 0.87 0.01
C ALA A 175 -10.56 1.25 -1.46
N SER A 176 -9.98 2.37 -1.89
CA SER A 176 -10.04 2.85 -3.28
C SER A 176 -9.43 1.84 -4.26
N GLU A 177 -8.26 1.27 -3.95
CA GLU A 177 -7.62 0.25 -4.78
C GLU A 177 -8.50 -1.00 -4.98
N ARG A 178 -9.14 -1.48 -3.91
CA ARG A 178 -10.00 -2.67 -3.98
C ARG A 178 -11.23 -2.43 -4.86
N THR A 179 -11.81 -1.24 -4.78
CA THR A 179 -12.95 -0.86 -5.62
C THR A 179 -12.54 -0.74 -7.08
N LEU A 180 -11.41 -0.09 -7.37
CA LEU A 180 -10.88 0.04 -8.72
C LEU A 180 -10.54 -1.33 -9.32
N ALA A 181 -9.89 -2.21 -8.56
CA ALA A 181 -9.57 -3.56 -9.02
C ALA A 181 -10.82 -4.35 -9.41
N ARG A 182 -11.89 -4.28 -8.60
CA ARG A 182 -13.18 -4.93 -8.91
C ARG A 182 -13.83 -4.33 -10.17
N ALA A 183 -13.79 -3.02 -10.33
CA ALA A 183 -14.34 -2.36 -11.51
C ALA A 183 -13.61 -2.80 -12.79
N LEU A 184 -12.28 -2.88 -12.75
CA LEU A 184 -11.46 -3.37 -13.87
C LEU A 184 -11.71 -4.86 -14.18
N GLU A 185 -11.90 -5.70 -13.16
CA GLU A 185 -12.27 -7.11 -13.34
C GLU A 185 -13.65 -7.25 -14.03
N ILE A 186 -14.63 -6.43 -13.63
CA ILE A 186 -15.96 -6.40 -14.25
C ILE A 186 -15.86 -5.90 -15.71
N GLU A 187 -15.11 -4.83 -15.96
CA GLU A 187 -14.90 -4.30 -17.32
C GLU A 187 -14.24 -5.34 -18.23
N ALA A 188 -13.24 -6.07 -17.72
CA ALA A 188 -12.58 -7.14 -18.46
C ALA A 188 -13.57 -8.29 -18.79
N ALA A 189 -14.39 -8.71 -17.83
CA ALA A 189 -15.40 -9.75 -18.04
C ALA A 189 -16.48 -9.34 -19.06
N THR A 190 -16.92 -8.08 -19.03
CA THR A 190 -17.88 -7.54 -20.00
C THR A 190 -17.28 -7.49 -21.40
N ARG A 191 -16.04 -7.00 -21.56
CA ARG A 191 -15.35 -7.02 -22.85
C ARG A 191 -15.20 -8.42 -23.43
N GLU A 192 -14.93 -9.41 -22.58
CA GLU A 192 -14.80 -10.80 -23.02
C GLU A 192 -16.14 -11.37 -23.49
N ARG A 193 -17.25 -11.07 -22.78
CA ARG A 193 -18.60 -11.44 -23.21
C ARG A 193 -18.98 -10.82 -24.55
N GLU A 194 -18.72 -9.53 -24.74
CA GLU A 194 -19.00 -8.85 -26.02
C GLU A 194 -18.20 -9.43 -27.18
N ARG A 195 -16.93 -9.79 -26.92
CA ARG A 195 -16.09 -10.44 -27.92
C ARG A 195 -16.64 -11.82 -28.29
N LEU A 196 -17.01 -12.63 -27.29
CA LEU A 196 -17.60 -13.95 -27.52
C LEU A 196 -18.94 -13.86 -28.26
N ALA A 197 -19.79 -12.90 -27.90
CA ALA A 197 -21.06 -12.67 -28.57
C ALA A 197 -20.87 -12.31 -30.07
N ARG A 198 -19.89 -11.45 -30.38
CA ARG A 198 -19.54 -11.12 -31.78
C ARG A 198 -19.03 -12.33 -32.55
N ASP A 199 -18.13 -13.11 -31.96
CA ASP A 199 -17.57 -14.32 -32.60
C ASP A 199 -18.66 -15.38 -32.87
N ILE A 200 -19.57 -15.59 -31.92
CA ILE A 200 -20.73 -16.48 -32.09
C ILE A 200 -21.65 -15.94 -33.20
N HIS A 201 -21.96 -14.64 -33.19
CA HIS A 201 -22.83 -14.06 -34.21
C HIS A 201 -22.24 -14.18 -35.62
N ASP A 202 -20.97 -13.82 -35.80
CA ASP A 202 -20.28 -13.87 -37.09
C ASP A 202 -20.16 -15.31 -37.61
N SER A 203 -19.83 -16.27 -36.73
CA SER A 203 -19.75 -17.68 -37.11
C SER A 203 -21.10 -18.26 -37.52
N VAL A 204 -22.20 -17.93 -36.83
CA VAL A 204 -23.55 -18.35 -37.24
C VAL A 204 -23.92 -17.73 -38.59
N LEU A 205 -23.69 -16.43 -38.80
CA LEU A 205 -23.93 -15.78 -40.09
C LEU A 205 -23.10 -16.43 -41.21
N GLN A 206 -21.85 -16.77 -40.94
CA GLN A 206 -20.96 -17.43 -41.91
C GLN A 206 -21.46 -18.82 -42.31
N VAL A 207 -21.97 -19.60 -41.34
CA VAL A 207 -22.54 -20.93 -41.61
C VAL A 207 -23.83 -20.82 -42.42
N LEU A 208 -24.73 -19.89 -42.08
CA LEU A 208 -25.99 -19.67 -42.82
C LEU A 208 -25.71 -19.25 -44.28
N ALA A 209 -24.80 -18.31 -44.50
CA ALA A 209 -24.38 -17.89 -45.84
C ALA A 209 -23.74 -19.04 -46.65
N MET A 210 -22.95 -19.91 -45.99
CA MET A 210 -22.38 -21.08 -46.63
C MET A 210 -23.45 -22.09 -47.03
N VAL A 211 -24.45 -22.35 -46.17
CA VAL A 211 -25.58 -23.24 -46.46
C VAL A 211 -26.42 -22.70 -47.61
N GLN A 212 -26.74 -21.40 -47.61
CA GLN A 212 -27.48 -20.74 -48.70
C GLN A 212 -26.77 -20.92 -50.04
N ARG A 213 -25.45 -20.65 -50.11
CA ARG A 213 -24.66 -20.78 -51.34
C ARG A 213 -24.54 -22.23 -51.82
N ARG A 214 -24.41 -23.19 -50.90
CA ARG A 214 -24.29 -24.61 -51.25
C ARG A 214 -25.63 -25.21 -51.69
N GLY A 215 -26.73 -24.82 -51.02
CA GLY A 215 -28.08 -25.27 -51.35
C GLY A 215 -28.54 -24.80 -52.72
N THR A 216 -28.28 -23.53 -53.06
CA THR A 216 -28.55 -22.98 -54.40
C THR A 216 -27.74 -23.66 -55.52
N ALA A 217 -26.49 -24.05 -55.24
CA ALA A 217 -25.64 -24.76 -56.20
C ALA A 217 -26.04 -26.23 -56.46
N LEU A 218 -26.61 -26.91 -55.47
CA LEU A 218 -26.99 -28.33 -55.57
C LEU A 218 -28.38 -28.54 -56.20
N GLY A 219 -29.29 -27.56 -56.09
CA GLY A 219 -30.63 -27.63 -56.68
C GLY A 219 -31.60 -28.58 -55.97
N GLY A 220 -32.84 -28.63 -56.44
CA GLY A 220 -33.89 -29.49 -55.88
C GLY A 220 -34.29 -29.14 -54.44
N GLU A 221 -34.54 -30.14 -53.61
CA GLU A 221 -34.92 -29.99 -52.20
C GLU A 221 -33.86 -29.23 -51.37
N ALA A 222 -32.58 -29.32 -51.76
CA ALA A 222 -31.48 -28.58 -51.14
C ALA A 222 -31.52 -27.07 -51.43
N ALA A 223 -32.14 -26.63 -52.54
CA ALA A 223 -32.30 -25.21 -52.84
C ALA A 223 -33.34 -24.54 -51.92
N GLU A 224 -34.37 -25.29 -51.52
CA GLU A 224 -35.39 -24.80 -50.59
C GLU A 224 -34.83 -24.63 -49.18
N LEU A 225 -34.00 -25.56 -48.72
CA LEU A 225 -33.19 -25.43 -47.49
C LEU A 225 -32.26 -24.22 -47.54
N GLY A 226 -31.61 -23.96 -48.68
CA GLY A 226 -30.77 -22.79 -48.89
C GLY A 226 -31.55 -21.47 -48.78
N ARG A 227 -32.77 -21.40 -49.32
CA ARG A 227 -33.65 -20.24 -49.21
C ARG A 227 -34.04 -19.96 -47.75
N MET A 228 -34.45 -21.00 -47.00
CA MET A 228 -34.79 -20.86 -45.58
C MET A 228 -33.60 -20.39 -44.73
N ALA A 229 -32.38 -20.86 -45.02
CA ALA A 229 -31.17 -20.38 -44.35
C ALA A 229 -30.90 -18.89 -44.61
N GLY A 230 -31.14 -18.40 -45.83
CA GLY A 230 -31.03 -16.98 -46.17
C GLY A 230 -32.06 -16.11 -45.46
N GLU A 231 -33.30 -16.58 -45.31
CA GLU A 231 -34.34 -15.88 -44.56
C GLU A 231 -33.98 -15.76 -43.06
N GLN A 232 -33.39 -16.81 -42.48
CA GLN A 232 -32.89 -16.79 -41.10
C GLN A 232 -31.70 -15.84 -40.92
N GLU A 233 -30.79 -15.74 -41.90
CA GLU A 233 -29.69 -14.78 -41.86
C GLU A 233 -30.21 -13.33 -41.82
N VAL A 234 -31.18 -13.01 -42.68
CA VAL A 234 -31.80 -11.68 -42.73
C VAL A 234 -32.57 -11.38 -41.44
N ALA A 235 -33.32 -12.33 -40.90
CA ALA A 235 -34.00 -12.20 -39.62
C ALA A 235 -33.01 -11.94 -38.47
N LEU A 236 -31.89 -12.66 -38.42
CA LEU A 236 -30.86 -12.50 -37.38
C LEU A 236 -30.14 -11.16 -37.49
N ARG A 237 -29.77 -10.70 -38.69
CA ARG A 237 -29.18 -9.36 -38.88
C ARG A 237 -30.13 -8.24 -38.45
N THR A 238 -31.42 -8.41 -38.72
CA THR A 238 -32.44 -7.44 -38.34
C THR A 238 -32.62 -7.40 -36.82
N LEU A 239 -32.59 -8.55 -36.15
CA LEU A 239 -32.64 -8.66 -34.69
C LEU A 239 -31.41 -8.01 -34.02
N VAL A 240 -30.22 -8.26 -34.55
CA VAL A 240 -28.96 -7.70 -34.00
C VAL A 240 -28.83 -6.20 -34.25
N ALA A 241 -29.24 -5.71 -35.42
CA ALA A 241 -29.27 -4.28 -35.72
C ALA A 241 -30.36 -3.53 -34.93
N GLY A 242 -31.51 -4.17 -34.68
CA GLY A 242 -32.63 -3.60 -33.92
C GLY A 242 -32.44 -3.61 -32.39
N GLY A 243 -31.60 -4.52 -31.86
CA GLY A 243 -31.29 -4.61 -30.42
C GLY A 243 -30.19 -3.67 -29.92
N LEU A 244 -29.55 -2.90 -30.81
CA LEU A 244 -28.53 -1.87 -30.52
C LEU A 244 -29.12 -0.44 -30.53
N ALA A 245 -30.39 -0.27 -30.17
CA ALA A 245 -30.92 1.04 -29.83
C ALA A 245 -30.56 1.38 -28.36
N PRO A 246 -30.03 2.58 -28.08
CA PRO A 246 -29.53 2.99 -26.76
C PRO A 246 -30.59 3.01 -25.65
#